data_AF-A0A7Y3LV03-F1
#
_entry.id   AF-A0A7Y3LV03-F1
#
_cell.length_a   1.000
_cell.length_b   1.000
_cell.length_c   1.000
_cell.angle_alpha   90.00
_cell.angle_beta   90.00
_cell.angle_gamma   90.00
#
_symmetry.space_group_name_H-M   'P 1'
#
loop_
_entity.id
_entity.type
_entity.pdbx_description
1 polymer ?
#
loop_
_entity_poly.entity_id
_entity_poly.type
_entity_poly.pdbx_seq_one_letter_code
_entity_poly.pdbx_strand_id
1 'polypeptide(L)'
;MPLPHFELSSSQYRLLAETVLSSLPDPATQEDAQLEWTARGLDPEDLELDVPELIFLGLVAQEQGSLAMTRLGAAVHYRAVYEAAEERLAAVVLLAEAAENVDPQFCRTVRRLVQGNVSFAEALAEVARNV
;
A
#
# COMPACT_ATOMS: atom_id res chain seq x y z
N MET A 1 -11.45 7.00 24.11
CA MET A 1 -12.41 6.55 23.09
C MET A 1 -11.62 5.68 22.12
N PRO A 2 -11.90 4.37 22.00
CA PRO A 2 -11.29 3.58 20.93
C PRO A 2 -11.73 4.17 19.59
N LEU A 3 -10.78 4.37 18.67
CA LEU A 3 -11.11 4.78 17.31
C LEU A 3 -11.93 3.65 16.68
N PRO A 4 -13.06 3.94 16.00
CA PRO A 4 -13.77 2.91 15.24
C PRO A 4 -12.79 2.28 14.26
N HIS A 5 -12.65 0.97 14.32
CA HIS A 5 -11.82 0.21 13.39
C HIS A 5 -12.72 -0.17 12.22
N PHE A 6 -12.63 0.56 11.13
CA PHE A 6 -13.20 0.19 9.84
C PHE A 6 -12.05 -0.37 9.00
N GLU A 7 -12.22 -1.60 8.54
CA GLU A 7 -11.34 -2.21 7.55
C GLU A 7 -11.95 -1.97 6.18
N LEU A 8 -11.15 -1.40 5.28
CA LEU A 8 -11.56 -1.22 3.89
C LEU A 8 -11.39 -2.55 3.14
N SER A 9 -12.23 -2.78 2.15
CA SER A 9 -12.05 -3.89 1.22
C SER A 9 -10.78 -3.71 0.37
N SER A 10 -10.33 -4.78 -0.27
CA SER A 10 -9.20 -4.73 -1.20
C SER A 10 -9.45 -3.77 -2.37
N SER A 11 -10.68 -3.71 -2.89
CA SER A 11 -11.09 -2.80 -3.96
C SER A 11 -11.06 -1.33 -3.50
N GLN A 12 -11.51 -1.05 -2.29
CA GLN A 12 -11.44 0.27 -1.67
C GLN A 12 -10.00 0.75 -1.46
N TYR A 13 -9.12 -0.11 -0.95
CA TYR A 13 -7.69 0.20 -0.85
C TYR A 13 -7.05 0.46 -2.21
N ARG A 14 -7.49 -0.28 -3.24
CA ARG A 14 -7.00 -0.09 -4.61
C ARG A 14 -7.47 1.24 -5.21
N LEU A 15 -8.73 1.63 -4.99
CA LEU A 15 -9.23 2.95 -5.38
C LEU A 15 -8.41 4.06 -4.72
N LEU A 16 -8.15 3.95 -3.41
CA LEU A 16 -7.29 4.91 -2.71
C LEU A 16 -5.89 4.94 -3.32
N ALA A 17 -5.27 3.79 -3.61
CA ALA A 17 -3.96 3.77 -4.24
C ALA A 17 -3.93 4.50 -5.60
N GLU A 18 -4.95 4.31 -6.44
CA GLU A 18 -5.04 4.97 -7.74
C GLU A 18 -5.28 6.49 -7.62
N THR A 19 -6.11 6.93 -6.66
CA THR A 19 -6.36 8.36 -6.42
C THR A 19 -5.15 9.10 -5.84
N VAL A 20 -4.20 8.41 -5.19
CA VAL A 20 -2.89 9.00 -4.82
C VAL A 20 -2.07 9.32 -6.06
N LEU A 21 -2.08 8.45 -7.07
CA LEU A 21 -1.28 8.61 -8.28
C LEU A 21 -1.80 9.76 -9.14
N SER A 22 -3.12 9.82 -9.32
CA SER A 22 -3.81 10.93 -9.96
C SER A 22 -5.32 10.85 -9.71
N SER A 23 -6.01 11.99 -9.74
CA SER A 23 -7.48 12.03 -9.65
C SER A 23 -8.12 11.06 -10.65
N LEU A 24 -9.18 10.39 -10.21
CA LEU A 24 -9.96 9.49 -11.07
C LEU A 24 -11.15 10.25 -11.66
N PRO A 25 -11.49 10.08 -12.94
CA PRO A 25 -12.73 10.64 -13.47
C PRO A 25 -13.94 10.01 -12.77
N ASP A 26 -15.01 10.79 -12.60
CA ASP A 26 -16.25 10.30 -12.00
C ASP A 26 -17.24 9.84 -13.09
N PRO A 27 -17.64 8.55 -13.13
CA PRO A 27 -18.56 8.02 -14.15
C PRO A 27 -19.97 8.59 -14.04
N ALA A 28 -20.34 9.19 -12.90
CA ALA A 28 -21.59 9.93 -12.79
C ALA A 28 -21.58 11.21 -13.64
N THR A 29 -20.40 11.68 -14.07
CA THR A 29 -20.23 12.96 -14.78
C THR A 29 -19.48 12.85 -16.11
N GLN A 30 -18.72 11.78 -16.34
CA GLN A 30 -17.87 11.62 -17.52
C GLN A 30 -18.10 10.25 -18.19
N GLU A 31 -18.41 10.26 -19.49
CA GLU A 31 -18.71 9.05 -20.28
C GLU A 31 -17.50 8.10 -20.40
N ASP A 32 -16.28 8.63 -20.46
CA ASP A 32 -15.06 7.82 -20.63
C ASP A 32 -14.47 7.30 -19.30
N ALA A 33 -15.09 7.63 -18.16
CA ALA A 33 -14.52 7.34 -16.83
C ALA A 33 -14.36 5.84 -16.56
N GLN A 34 -15.35 5.02 -16.92
CA GLN A 34 -15.29 3.56 -16.73
C GLN A 34 -14.15 2.93 -17.55
N LEU A 35 -13.86 3.49 -18.73
CA LEU A 35 -12.79 3.00 -19.60
C LEU A 35 -11.42 3.32 -19.00
N GLU A 36 -11.26 4.50 -18.40
CA GLU A 36 -10.07 4.87 -17.66
C GLU A 36 -9.88 4.05 -16.37
N TRP A 37 -10.95 3.81 -15.62
CA TRP A 37 -10.91 2.93 -14.44
C TRP A 37 -10.41 1.54 -14.80
N THR A 38 -10.97 0.97 -15.86
CA THR A 38 -10.55 -0.35 -16.37
C THR A 38 -9.08 -0.34 -16.83
N ALA A 39 -8.63 0.74 -17.47
CA ALA A 39 -7.22 0.89 -17.89
C ALA A 39 -6.24 0.95 -16.71
N ARG A 40 -6.69 1.45 -15.55
CA ARG A 40 -5.97 1.43 -14.26
C ARG A 40 -6.15 0.11 -13.51
N GLY A 41 -6.83 -0.86 -14.12
CA GLY A 41 -7.09 -2.18 -13.55
C GLY A 41 -8.09 -2.16 -12.39
N LEU A 42 -8.92 -1.13 -12.29
CA LEU A 42 -10.04 -1.08 -11.37
C LEU A 42 -11.27 -1.73 -12.02
N ASP A 43 -12.07 -2.44 -11.21
CA ASP A 43 -13.32 -3.04 -11.66
C ASP A 43 -14.47 -2.03 -11.49
N PRO A 44 -15.11 -1.55 -12.58
CA PRO A 44 -16.17 -0.55 -12.48
C PRO A 44 -17.34 -0.98 -11.59
N GLU A 45 -17.69 -2.27 -11.56
CA GLU A 45 -18.81 -2.78 -10.75
C GLU A 45 -18.50 -2.67 -9.25
N ASP A 46 -17.28 -3.02 -8.85
CA ASP A 46 -16.83 -2.86 -7.46
C ASP A 46 -16.77 -1.37 -7.07
N LEU A 47 -16.26 -0.52 -7.97
CA LEU A 47 -16.11 0.90 -7.67
C LEU A 47 -17.44 1.64 -7.57
N GLU A 48 -18.46 1.26 -8.35
CA GLU A 48 -19.80 1.83 -8.23
C GLU A 48 -20.40 1.61 -6.82
N LEU A 49 -20.06 0.49 -6.18
CA LEU A 49 -20.46 0.18 -4.81
C LEU A 49 -19.57 0.89 -3.78
N ASP A 50 -18.26 0.97 -4.03
CA ASP A 50 -17.27 1.48 -3.08
C ASP A 50 -17.23 3.01 -2.99
N VAL A 51 -17.41 3.72 -4.10
CA VAL A 51 -17.28 5.20 -4.15
C VAL A 51 -18.22 5.91 -3.17
N PRO A 52 -19.54 5.60 -3.11
CA PRO A 52 -20.43 6.23 -2.14
C PRO A 52 -19.99 6.04 -0.69
N GLU A 53 -19.49 4.85 -0.34
CA GLU A 53 -19.00 4.56 1.01
C GLU A 53 -17.73 5.36 1.32
N LEU A 54 -16.77 5.41 0.39
CA LEU A 54 -15.53 6.17 0.59
C LEU A 54 -15.77 7.69 0.67
N ILE A 55 -16.77 8.22 -0.05
CA ILE A 55 -17.23 9.60 0.11
C ILE A 55 -17.87 9.81 1.48
N PHE A 56 -18.75 8.89 1.91
CA PHE A 56 -19.39 8.95 3.22
C PHE A 56 -18.38 8.92 4.39
N LEU A 57 -17.34 8.10 4.28
CA LEU A 57 -16.22 8.04 5.23
C LEU A 57 -15.27 9.24 5.11
N GLY A 58 -15.44 10.09 4.10
CA GLY A 58 -14.61 11.26 3.86
C GLY A 58 -13.18 10.94 3.42
N LEU A 59 -12.96 9.75 2.84
CA LEU A 59 -11.65 9.30 2.35
C LEU A 59 -11.35 9.82 0.94
N VAL A 60 -12.41 10.00 0.14
CA VAL A 60 -12.36 10.66 -1.16
C VAL A 60 -13.42 11.75 -1.24
N ALA A 61 -13.23 12.71 -2.12
CA ALA A 61 -14.18 13.78 -2.40
C ALA A 61 -14.40 13.91 -3.90
N GLN A 62 -15.63 14.27 -4.29
CA GLN A 62 -15.93 14.68 -5.66
C GLN A 62 -15.55 16.15 -5.84
N GLU A 63 -14.57 16.40 -6.71
CA GLU A 63 -14.09 17.73 -7.07
C GLU A 63 -14.06 17.86 -8.60
N GLN A 64 -14.83 18.81 -9.14
CA GLN A 64 -14.83 19.17 -10.56
C GLN A 64 -15.06 17.97 -11.52
N GLY A 65 -15.91 17.01 -11.13
CA GLY A 65 -16.20 15.81 -11.93
C GLY A 65 -15.10 14.73 -11.84
N SER A 66 -14.24 14.81 -10.83
CA SER A 66 -13.23 13.81 -10.51
C SER A 66 -13.28 13.42 -9.04
N LEU A 67 -12.86 12.20 -8.73
CA LEU A 67 -12.61 11.72 -7.38
C LEU A 67 -11.17 12.06 -7.00
N ALA A 68 -11.04 12.87 -5.96
CA ALA A 68 -9.77 13.26 -5.36
C ALA A 68 -9.64 12.68 -3.95
N MET A 69 -8.43 12.28 -3.58
CA MET A 69 -8.15 11.80 -2.23
C MET A 69 -8.14 12.94 -1.22
N THR A 70 -8.81 12.73 -0.07
CA THR A 70 -8.73 13.68 1.04
C THR A 70 -7.47 13.44 1.89
N ARG A 71 -7.16 14.37 2.80
CA ARG A 71 -6.07 14.15 3.78
C ARG A 71 -6.31 12.93 4.68
N LEU A 72 -7.58 12.62 4.99
CA LEU A 72 -7.93 11.45 5.77
C LEU A 72 -7.71 10.18 4.95
N GLY A 73 -8.13 10.17 3.68
CA GLY A 73 -7.85 9.08 2.74
C GLY A 73 -6.35 8.81 2.60
N ALA A 74 -5.54 9.86 2.49
CA ALA A 74 -4.08 9.75 2.43
C ALA A 74 -3.50 9.13 3.70
N ALA A 75 -3.96 9.57 4.88
CA ALA A 75 -3.51 8.99 6.14
C ALA A 75 -3.85 7.49 6.25
N VAL A 76 -5.06 7.09 5.83
CA VAL A 76 -5.49 5.69 5.82
C VAL A 76 -4.67 4.87 4.81
N HIS A 77 -4.48 5.38 3.59
CA HIS A 77 -3.68 4.74 2.55
C HIS A 77 -2.24 4.51 3.01
N TYR A 78 -1.55 5.55 3.49
CA TYR A 78 -0.15 5.42 3.89
C TYR A 78 0.04 4.57 5.13
N ARG A 79 -0.94 4.52 6.05
CA ARG A 79 -0.91 3.55 7.15
C ARG A 79 -0.94 2.11 6.64
N ALA A 80 -1.86 1.79 5.73
CA ALA A 80 -1.95 0.45 5.17
C ALA A 80 -0.70 0.06 4.36
N VAL A 81 -0.12 1.00 3.60
CA VAL A 81 1.16 0.79 2.89
C VAL A 81 2.31 0.50 3.87
N TYR A 82 2.35 1.22 5.00
CA TYR A 82 3.35 1.02 6.04
C TYR A 82 3.20 -0.37 6.69
N GLU A 83 1.99 -0.73 7.12
CA GLU A 83 1.70 -2.03 7.74
C GLU A 83 2.07 -3.20 6.80
N ALA A 84 1.68 -3.13 5.53
CA ALA A 84 2.05 -4.14 4.53
C ALA A 84 3.57 -4.20 4.26
N ALA A 85 4.28 -3.08 4.39
CA ALA A 85 5.73 -3.06 4.29
C ALA A 85 6.38 -3.74 5.50
N GLU A 86 5.90 -3.48 6.72
CA GLU A 86 6.36 -4.16 7.93
C GLU A 86 6.13 -5.67 7.85
N GLU A 87 4.95 -6.12 7.40
CA GLU A 87 4.66 -7.55 7.24
C GLU A 87 5.62 -8.23 6.26
N ARG A 88 5.89 -7.60 5.10
CA ARG A 88 6.85 -8.13 4.12
C ARG A 88 8.26 -8.20 4.68
N LEU A 89 8.69 -7.18 5.43
CA LEU A 89 9.99 -7.17 6.08
C LEU A 89 10.11 -8.27 7.14
N ALA A 90 9.06 -8.48 7.93
CA ALA A 90 9.00 -9.57 8.90
C ALA A 90 9.08 -10.95 8.20
N ALA A 91 8.35 -11.13 7.09
CA ALA A 91 8.42 -12.36 6.29
C ALA A 91 9.83 -12.62 5.74
N VAL A 92 10.55 -11.57 5.31
CA VAL A 92 11.95 -11.68 4.87
C VAL A 92 12.87 -12.14 6.02
N VAL A 93 12.66 -11.64 7.24
CA VAL A 93 13.42 -12.11 8.42
C VAL A 93 13.13 -13.57 8.71
N LEU A 94 11.85 -13.97 8.72
CA LEU A 94 11.46 -15.37 8.96
C LEU A 94 12.02 -16.31 7.89
N LEU A 95 12.04 -15.88 6.62
CA LEU A 95 12.65 -16.64 5.54
C LEU A 95 14.17 -16.79 5.75
N ALA A 96 14.85 -15.71 6.14
CA ALA A 96 16.26 -15.75 6.47
C ALA A 96 16.54 -16.70 7.65
N GLU A 97 15.71 -16.67 8.69
CA GLU A 97 15.79 -17.62 9.82
C GLU A 97 15.63 -19.07 9.38
N ALA A 98 14.63 -19.36 8.55
CA ALA A 98 14.43 -20.70 8.01
C ALA A 98 15.60 -21.18 7.13
N ALA A 99 16.30 -20.25 6.48
CA ALA A 99 17.47 -20.49 5.64
C ALA A 99 18.81 -20.43 6.39
N GLU A 100 18.83 -20.38 7.74
CA GLU A 100 20.06 -20.21 8.53
C GLU A 100 21.12 -21.28 8.26
N ASN A 101 20.72 -22.48 7.83
CA ASN A 101 21.64 -23.55 7.42
C ASN A 101 22.35 -23.31 6.07
N VAL A 102 21.94 -22.30 5.30
CA VAL A 102 22.51 -21.97 3.98
C VAL A 102 23.67 -20.97 4.13
N ASP A 103 23.46 -19.89 4.87
CA ASP A 103 24.49 -18.91 5.25
C ASP A 103 24.06 -18.11 6.50
N PRO A 104 24.55 -18.47 7.70
CA PRO A 104 24.18 -17.79 8.94
C PRO A 104 24.50 -16.29 8.97
N GLN A 105 25.52 -15.86 8.22
CA GLN A 105 25.99 -14.48 8.23
C GLN A 105 25.13 -13.58 7.35
N PHE A 106 24.68 -14.09 6.21
CA PHE A 106 23.65 -13.44 5.39
C PHE A 106 22.37 -13.21 6.21
N CYS A 107 21.91 -14.24 6.92
CA CYS A 107 20.66 -14.17 7.68
C CYS A 107 20.72 -13.13 8.82
N ARG A 108 21.85 -13.04 9.54
CA ARG A 108 22.09 -11.99 10.54
C ARG A 108 22.10 -10.59 9.94
N THR A 109 22.69 -10.44 8.76
CA THR A 109 22.79 -9.15 8.06
C THR A 109 21.42 -8.66 7.61
N VAL A 110 20.59 -9.54 7.06
CA VAL A 110 19.18 -9.25 6.70
C VAL A 110 18.39 -8.82 7.93
N ARG A 111 18.52 -9.53 9.06
CA ARG A 111 17.83 -9.15 10.31
C ARG A 111 18.23 -7.75 10.79
N ARG A 112 19.52 -7.42 10.79
CA ARG A 112 20.01 -6.09 11.21
C ARG A 112 19.52 -4.99 10.26
N LEU A 113 19.45 -5.26 8.95
CA LEU A 113 18.95 -4.33 7.96
C LEU A 113 17.45 -4.03 8.17
N VAL A 114 16.63 -5.08 8.36
CA VAL A 114 15.19 -4.93 8.60
C VAL A 114 14.90 -4.17 9.90
N GLN A 115 15.71 -4.37 10.94
CA GLN A 115 15.59 -3.64 12.21
C GLN A 115 16.11 -2.19 12.13
N GLY A 116 16.68 -1.75 11.01
CA GLY A 116 17.30 -0.43 10.87
C GLY A 116 18.60 -0.27 11.65
N ASN A 117 19.20 -1.36 12.12
CA ASN A 117 20.47 -1.36 12.86
C ASN A 117 21.69 -1.17 11.96
N VAL A 118 21.54 -1.38 10.64
CA VAL A 118 22.54 -1.10 9.62
C VAL A 118 21.86 -0.52 8.38
N SER A 119 22.59 0.33 7.67
CA SER A 119 22.20 0.79 6.33
C SER A 119 22.36 -0.32 5.30
N PHE A 120 21.70 -0.17 4.15
CA PHE A 120 21.86 -1.08 3.02
C PHE A 120 23.32 -1.19 2.54
N ALA A 121 24.04 -0.06 2.52
CA ALA A 121 25.45 -0.04 2.11
C ALA A 121 26.35 -0.84 3.08
N GLU A 122 26.10 -0.74 4.39
CA GLU A 122 26.82 -1.51 5.40
C GLU A 122 26.49 -3.00 5.32
N ALA A 123 25.21 -3.34 5.14
CA ALA A 123 24.77 -4.72 4.91
C ALA A 123 25.44 -5.35 3.68
N LEU A 124 25.52 -4.61 2.57
CA LEU A 124 26.14 -5.09 1.33
C LEU A 124 27.65 -5.36 1.50
N ALA A 125 28.35 -4.47 2.21
CA ALA A 125 29.77 -4.65 2.52
C ALA A 125 30.04 -5.80 3.50
N GLU A 126 29.07 -6.15 4.35
CA GLU A 126 29.16 -7.27 5.29
C GLU A 126 28.92 -8.62 4.58
N VAL A 127 27.98 -8.69 3.64
CA VAL A 127 27.78 -9.87 2.79
C VAL A 127 28.99 -10.11 1.87
N ALA A 128 29.51 -9.06 1.22
CA ALA A 128 30.63 -9.18 0.29
C ALA A 128 31.97 -9.59 0.92
N ARG A 129 32.13 -9.46 2.23
CA ARG A 129 33.33 -9.91 2.97
C ARG A 129 33.33 -11.42 3.26
N ASN A 130 32.21 -12.09 3.05
CA ASN A 130 32.00 -13.50 3.44
C ASN A 130 31.70 -14.42 2.25
N VAL A 131 31.79 -13.92 1.01
CA VAL A 131 31.81 -14.67 -0.26
C VAL A 131 33.26 -14.85 -0.70
#